data_AF-A0AAD1DWZ9-F1
#
_entry.id   AF-A0AAD1DWZ9-F1
#
_cell.length_a   1.000
_cell.length_b   1.000
_cell.length_c   1.000
_cell.angle_alpha   90.00
_cell.angle_beta   90.00
_cell.angle_gamma   90.00
#
_symmetry.space_group_name_H-M   'P 1'
#
loop_
_entity.id
_entity.type
_entity.pdbx_description
1 polymer ?
#
loop_
_entity_poly.entity_id
_entity_poly.type
_entity_poly.pdbx_seq_one_letter_code
_entity_poly.pdbx_strand_id
1 'polypeptide(L)'
;MKNTIKRELREKAKNHKTTMGVLSVTNATNGKQYIQGSVHLEALVNKMKFLLDGGLFADTSLQKDWKELGSEAFTFEFVIVIPEQANPYVNYRQEISKAEKVFISEATTELYRP
;
A
#
# COMPACT_ATOMS: atom_id res chain seq x y z
N MET A 1 34.66 7.14 11.57
CA MET A 1 33.29 7.48 12.01
C MET A 1 32.28 7.02 10.95
N LYS A 2 31.79 5.77 10.98
CA LYS A 2 30.91 5.21 9.91
C LYS A 2 29.76 4.31 10.41
N ASN A 3 29.44 4.33 11.71
CA ASN A 3 28.46 3.39 12.29
C ASN A 3 27.31 4.03 13.09
N THR A 4 27.34 5.34 13.34
CA THR A 4 26.29 6.05 14.10
C THR A 4 25.02 6.23 13.27
N ILE A 5 25.17 6.58 11.98
CA ILE A 5 24.04 6.79 11.04
C ILE A 5 23.21 5.51 10.86
N LYS A 6 23.86 4.34 10.74
CA LYS A 6 23.16 3.04 10.65
C LYS A 6 22.40 2.69 11.93
N ARG A 7 22.92 3.07 13.10
CA ARG A 7 22.27 2.80 14.39
C ARG A 7 21.07 3.73 14.61
N GLU A 8 21.22 5.02 14.31
CA GLU A 8 20.15 6.02 14.40
C GLU A 8 19.01 5.76 13.42
N LEU A 9 19.31 5.32 12.19
CA LEU A 9 18.29 4.88 11.23
C LEU A 9 17.53 3.64 11.72
N ARG A 10 18.23 2.68 12.36
CA ARG A 10 17.61 1.49 12.95
C ARG A 10 16.73 1.83 14.15
N GLU A 11 17.14 2.77 15.00
CA GLU A 11 16.34 3.20 16.15
C GLU A 11 15.12 4.04 15.76
N LYS A 12 15.25 4.91 14.74
CA LYS A 12 14.10 5.59 14.13
C LYS A 12 13.12 4.60 13.49
N ALA A 13 13.63 3.58 12.79
CA ALA A 13 12.79 2.50 12.25
C ALA A 13 12.13 1.64 13.33
N LYS A 14 12.76 1.49 14.51
CA LYS A 14 12.23 0.73 15.64
C LYS A 14 11.06 1.42 16.35
N ASN A 15 11.03 2.76 16.34
CA ASN A 15 10.00 3.57 16.99
C ASN A 15 8.89 4.03 16.03
N HIS A 16 9.03 3.80 14.73
CA HIS A 16 7.96 4.03 13.77
C HIS A 16 6.95 2.89 13.90
N LYS A 17 5.81 3.15 14.55
CA LYS A 17 4.69 2.21 14.54
C LYS A 17 4.32 1.94 13.10
N THR A 18 4.43 0.69 12.67
CA THR A 18 4.11 0.34 11.29
C THR A 18 2.61 0.29 11.11
N THR A 19 2.08 1.10 10.21
CA THR A 19 0.65 1.09 9.88
C THR A 19 0.33 -0.16 9.05
N MET A 20 -0.53 -1.01 9.58
CA MET A 20 -1.08 -2.21 8.92
C MET A 20 -2.47 -1.94 8.40
N GLY A 21 -2.88 -2.58 7.31
CA GLY A 21 -4.26 -2.51 6.82
C GLY A 21 -4.37 -2.65 5.31
N VAL A 22 -5.23 -1.83 4.70
CA VAL A 22 -5.55 -1.85 3.27
C VAL A 22 -5.26 -0.48 2.65
N LEU A 23 -4.49 -0.49 1.57
CA LEU A 23 -4.21 0.65 0.72
C LEU A 23 -5.15 0.64 -0.49
N SER A 24 -5.69 1.80 -0.85
CA SER A 24 -6.33 2.05 -2.13
C SER A 24 -5.49 3.04 -2.94
N VAL A 25 -5.34 2.77 -4.23
CA VAL A 25 -4.72 3.66 -5.21
C VAL A 25 -5.78 4.02 -6.23
N THR A 26 -6.22 5.27 -6.21
CA THR A 26 -7.28 5.76 -7.09
C THR A 26 -6.68 6.57 -8.22
N ASN A 27 -7.02 6.24 -9.46
CA ASN A 27 -6.76 7.07 -10.62
C ASN A 27 -7.82 8.18 -10.69
N ALA A 28 -7.42 9.44 -10.51
CA ALA A 28 -8.31 10.58 -10.49
C ALA A 28 -8.95 10.88 -11.86
N THR A 29 -8.35 10.40 -12.96
CA THR A 29 -8.81 10.67 -14.33
C THR A 29 -9.97 9.77 -14.75
N ASN A 30 -9.92 8.48 -14.40
CA ASN A 30 -10.95 7.50 -14.80
C ASN A 30 -11.71 6.88 -13.61
N GLY A 31 -11.31 7.21 -12.37
CA GLY A 31 -11.91 6.72 -11.14
C GLY A 31 -11.48 5.30 -10.74
N LYS A 32 -10.75 4.56 -11.57
CA LYS A 32 -10.37 3.17 -11.29
C LYS A 32 -9.54 3.06 -10.02
N GLN A 33 -9.73 1.98 -9.28
CA GLN A 33 -9.04 1.74 -8.01
C GLN A 33 -8.23 0.46 -8.01
N TYR A 34 -7.03 0.51 -7.44
CA TYR A 34 -6.23 -0.65 -7.14
C TYR A 34 -6.17 -0.81 -5.62
N ILE A 35 -6.56 -1.96 -5.11
CA ILE A 35 -6.67 -2.22 -3.67
C ILE A 35 -5.66 -3.30 -3.30
N GLN A 36 -4.90 -3.07 -2.23
CA GLN A 36 -3.94 -4.05 -1.72
C GLN A 36 -3.77 -3.98 -0.20
N GLY A 37 -3.87 -5.15 0.45
CA GLY A 37 -3.55 -5.32 1.86
C GLY A 37 -2.04 -5.41 2.16
N SER A 38 -1.58 -4.81 3.26
CA SER A 38 -0.20 -4.98 3.75
C SER A 38 -0.06 -4.75 5.25
N VAL A 39 0.92 -5.44 5.84
CA VAL A 39 1.37 -5.22 7.23
C VAL A 39 2.28 -3.98 7.36
N HIS A 40 2.70 -3.39 6.25
CA HIS A 40 3.51 -2.18 6.22
C HIS A 40 3.03 -1.29 5.07
N LEU A 41 1.99 -0.48 5.31
CA LEU A 41 1.35 0.34 4.27
C LEU A 41 2.29 1.41 3.69
N GLU A 42 3.07 2.09 4.53
CA GLU A 42 4.04 3.09 4.04
C GLU A 42 5.11 2.45 3.14
N ALA A 43 5.63 1.28 3.53
CA ALA A 43 6.58 0.53 2.71
C ALA A 43 5.94 0.05 1.41
N LEU A 44 4.66 -0.32 1.44
CA LEU A 44 3.90 -0.69 0.26
C LEU A 44 3.78 0.48 -0.72
N VAL A 45 3.41 1.68 -0.25
CA VAL A 45 3.32 2.88 -1.10
C VAL A 45 4.65 3.15 -1.81
N ASN A 46 5.76 3.15 -1.07
CA ASN A 46 7.08 3.39 -1.66
C ASN A 46 7.47 2.32 -2.68
N LYS A 47 7.18 1.04 -2.39
CA LYS A 47 7.42 -0.07 -3.32
C LYS A 47 6.58 0.09 -4.59
N MET A 48 5.29 0.42 -4.46
CA MET A 48 4.40 0.61 -5.60
C MET A 48 4.90 1.74 -6.49
N LYS A 49 5.19 2.92 -5.93
CA LYS A 49 5.74 4.07 -6.69
C LYS A 49 7.01 3.68 -7.43
N PHE A 50 7.98 3.06 -6.74
CA PHE A 50 9.23 2.62 -7.35
C PHE A 50 9.02 1.64 -8.53
N LEU A 51 8.12 0.66 -8.37
CA LEU A 51 7.82 -0.31 -9.42
C LEU A 51 7.08 0.33 -10.59
N LEU A 52 6.10 1.20 -10.32
CA LEU A 52 5.31 1.90 -11.33
C LEU A 52 6.18 2.87 -12.14
N ASP A 53 7.04 3.65 -11.47
CA ASP A 53 8.01 4.53 -12.12
C ASP A 53 9.03 3.73 -12.95
N GLY A 54 9.41 2.54 -12.47
CA GLY A 54 10.32 1.62 -13.15
C GLY A 54 9.69 0.80 -14.28
N GLY A 55 8.37 0.84 -14.46
CA GLY A 55 7.70 0.00 -15.48
C GLY A 55 7.61 -1.49 -15.13
N LEU A 56 7.80 -1.85 -13.86
CA LEU A 56 7.91 -3.24 -13.37
C LEU A 56 6.74 -3.65 -12.48
N PHE A 57 5.66 -2.87 -12.45
CA PHE A 57 4.49 -3.22 -11.67
C PHE A 57 3.72 -4.37 -12.35
N ALA A 58 3.24 -5.32 -11.53
CA ALA A 58 2.64 -6.56 -12.04
C ALA A 58 1.31 -6.34 -12.76
N ASP A 59 0.51 -5.36 -12.31
CA ASP A 59 -0.75 -5.00 -12.97
C ASP A 59 -0.46 -4.14 -14.20
N THR A 60 -0.58 -4.76 -15.38
CA THR A 60 -0.26 -4.10 -16.66
C THR A 60 -1.21 -2.95 -16.99
N SER A 61 -2.47 -3.01 -16.53
CA SER A 61 -3.44 -1.94 -16.74
C SER A 61 -3.08 -0.72 -15.90
N LEU A 62 -2.80 -0.91 -14.61
CA LEU A 62 -2.36 0.17 -13.74
C LEU A 62 -1.02 0.75 -14.22
N GLN A 63 -0.08 -0.12 -14.61
CA GLN A 63 1.23 0.30 -15.11
C GLN A 63 1.13 1.17 -16.37
N LYS A 64 0.22 0.81 -17.29
CA LYS A 64 -0.02 1.57 -18.50
C LYS A 64 -0.60 2.95 -18.16
N ASP A 65 -1.66 2.99 -17.36
CA ASP A 65 -2.29 4.25 -16.97
C ASP A 65 -1.31 5.15 -16.19
N TRP A 66 -0.48 4.58 -15.32
CA TRP A 66 0.57 5.32 -14.62
C TRP A 66 1.56 5.99 -15.57
N LYS A 67 1.98 5.27 -16.60
CA LYS A 67 2.93 5.78 -17.60
C LYS A 67 2.30 6.86 -18.49
N GLU A 68 1.02 6.74 -18.80
CA GLU A 68 0.29 7.67 -19.67
C GLU A 68 -0.15 8.95 -18.95
N LEU A 69 -0.63 8.83 -17.71
CA LEU A 69 -1.22 9.94 -16.93
C LEU A 69 -0.23 10.58 -15.95
N GLY A 70 0.85 9.87 -15.61
CA GLY A 70 1.83 10.31 -14.63
C GLY A 70 1.36 10.09 -13.19
N SER A 71 2.32 10.12 -12.25
CA SER A 71 2.09 9.84 -10.83
C SER A 71 1.14 10.83 -10.14
N GLU A 72 1.06 12.06 -10.64
CA GLU A 72 0.18 13.12 -10.12
C GLU A 72 -1.32 12.80 -10.32
N ALA A 73 -1.66 11.95 -11.30
CA ALA A 73 -3.03 11.51 -11.53
C ALA A 73 -3.50 10.43 -10.53
N PHE A 74 -2.63 9.96 -9.63
CA PHE A 74 -2.94 8.86 -8.71
C PHE A 74 -2.85 9.29 -7.25
N THR A 75 -3.86 8.91 -6.47
CA THR A 75 -3.92 9.17 -5.03
C THR A 75 -3.79 7.87 -4.27
N PHE A 76 -2.89 7.83 -3.29
CA PHE A 76 -2.66 6.70 -2.40
C PHE A 76 -3.31 6.97 -1.04
N GLU A 77 -4.27 6.14 -0.64
CA GLU A 77 -5.05 6.34 0.58
C GLU A 77 -5.12 5.07 1.42
N PHE A 78 -4.94 5.21 2.74
CA PHE A 78 -5.11 4.12 3.69
C PHE A 78 -6.59 4.00 4.04
N VAL A 79 -7.32 3.17 3.30
CA VAL A 79 -8.78 3.03 3.44
C VAL A 79 -9.18 2.23 4.68
N ILE A 80 -8.33 1.30 5.13
CA ILE A 80 -8.51 0.57 6.39
C ILE A 80 -7.18 0.52 7.12
N VAL A 81 -7.19 0.90 8.40
CA VAL A 81 -6.05 0.77 9.30
C VAL A 81 -6.40 -0.24 10.39
N ILE A 82 -5.55 -1.26 10.54
CA ILE A 82 -5.68 -2.29 11.55
C ILE A 82 -4.69 -1.97 12.68
N PRO A 83 -5.17 -1.58 13.87
CA PRO A 83 -4.30 -1.27 14.98
C PRO A 83 -3.59 -2.53 15.51
N GLU A 84 -2.40 -2.35 16.05
CA GLU A 84 -1.74 -3.39 16.83
C GLU A 84 -2.60 -3.78 18.03
N GLN A 85 -2.71 -5.09 18.25
CA GLN A 85 -3.44 -5.68 19.34
C GLN A 85 -2.46 -6.29 20.34
N ALA A 86 -2.79 -6.21 21.64
CA ALA A 86 -1.97 -6.78 22.70
C ALA A 86 -1.90 -8.33 22.65
N ASN A 87 -2.84 -8.97 21.95
CA ASN A 87 -2.89 -10.41 21.80
C ASN A 87 -1.82 -10.90 20.80
N PRO A 88 -0.82 -11.68 21.25
CA PRO A 88 0.27 -12.15 20.38
C PRO A 88 -0.16 -13.23 19.37
N TYR A 89 -1.36 -13.80 19.52
CA TYR A 89 -1.88 -14.84 18.62
C TYR A 89 -2.68 -14.29 17.44
N VAL A 90 -2.73 -12.96 17.28
CA VAL A 90 -3.47 -12.32 16.18
C VAL A 90 -2.76 -12.56 14.86
N ASN A 91 -3.47 -13.19 13.93
CA ASN A 91 -2.99 -13.35 12.57
C ASN A 91 -3.33 -12.11 11.74
N TYR A 92 -2.48 -11.08 11.81
CA TYR A 92 -2.68 -9.83 11.07
C TYR A 92 -2.84 -10.05 9.56
N ARG A 93 -2.17 -11.05 8.97
CA ARG A 93 -2.34 -11.34 7.54
C ARG A 93 -3.76 -11.78 7.20
N GLN A 94 -4.39 -12.59 8.05
CA GLN A 94 -5.78 -12.99 7.87
C GLN A 94 -6.73 -11.81 8.07
N GLU A 95 -6.51 -10.99 9.09
CA GLU A 95 -7.33 -9.80 9.34
C GLU A 95 -7.27 -8.80 8.17
N ILE A 96 -6.05 -8.52 7.66
CA ILE A 96 -5.84 -7.68 6.49
C ILE A 96 -6.54 -8.28 5.26
N SER A 97 -6.40 -9.59 5.03
CA SER A 97 -7.03 -10.23 3.86
C SER A 97 -8.57 -10.20 3.94
N LYS A 98 -9.15 -10.32 5.14
CA LYS A 98 -10.60 -10.14 5.34
C LYS A 98 -11.00 -8.71 5.03
N ALA A 99 -10.30 -7.73 5.61
CA ALA A 99 -10.57 -6.30 5.40
C ALA A 99 -10.48 -5.92 3.91
N GLU A 100 -9.45 -6.42 3.22
CA GLU A 100 -9.26 -6.24 1.79
C GLU A 100 -10.43 -6.80 0.97
N LYS A 101 -10.88 -8.03 1.27
CA LYS A 101 -12.02 -8.65 0.58
C LYS A 101 -13.33 -7.91 0.82
N VAL A 102 -13.59 -7.48 2.06
CA VAL A 102 -14.78 -6.70 2.40
C VAL A 102 -14.76 -5.39 1.62
N PHE A 103 -13.64 -4.67 1.64
CA PHE A 103 -13.51 -3.41 0.90
C PHE A 103 -13.68 -3.59 -0.62
N ILE A 104 -13.07 -4.64 -1.20
CA ILE A 104 -13.24 -4.97 -2.62
C ILE A 104 -14.70 -5.30 -2.95
N SER A 105 -15.45 -5.91 -2.04
CA SER A 105 -16.86 -6.24 -2.26
C SER A 105 -17.79 -5.03 -2.17
N GLU A 106 -17.40 -4.02 -1.38
CA GLU A 106 -18.14 -2.76 -1.22
C GLU A 106 -17.75 -1.71 -2.26
N ALA A 107 -16.59 -1.88 -2.92
CA ALA A 107 -16.12 -0.98 -3.96
C ALA A 107 -17.13 -0.93 -5.12
N THR A 108 -17.71 0.26 -5.32
CA THR A 108 -18.66 0.53 -6.40
C THR A 108 -17.99 0.87 -7.73
N THR A 109 -16.68 1.08 -7.72
CA THR A 109 -15.90 1.53 -8.88
C THR A 109 -15.15 0.38 -9.53
N GLU A 110 -14.80 0.55 -10.80
CA GLU A 110 -14.00 -0.44 -11.53
C GLU A 110 -12.61 -0.61 -10.88
N LEU A 111 -12.22 -1.86 -10.67
CA LEU A 111 -10.95 -2.21 -10.05
C LEU A 111 -9.91 -2.58 -11.09
N TYR A 112 -8.69 -2.08 -10.92
CA TYR A 112 -7.52 -2.62 -11.60
C TYR A 112 -7.34 -4.08 -11.19
N ARG A 113 -7.23 -4.96 -12.19
CA ARG A 113 -6.94 -6.38 -11.99
C ARG A 113 -5.87 -6.83 -12.99
N PRO A 114 -4.87 -7.59 -12.53
CA PRO A 114 -3.91 -8.24 -13.41
C PRO A 114 -4.53 -9.36 -14.24
#